data_AF-A0A382JUJ5-F1
#
_entry.id   AF-A0A382JUJ5-F1
#
_cell.length_a   1.000
_cell.length_b   1.000
_cell.length_c   1.000
_cell.angle_alpha   90.00
_cell.angle_beta   90.00
_cell.angle_gamma   90.00
#
_symmetry.space_group_name_H-M   'P 1'
#
loop_
_entity.id
_entity.type
_entity.pdbx_description
1 polymer ?
#
loop_
_entity_poly.entity_id
_entity_poly.type
_entity_poly.pdbx_seq_one_letter_code
_entity_poly.pdbx_strand_id
1 'polypeptide(L)'
;MYTNPSSQRVIECVREAIEKDLVPELQSETAKVTAQMIGQMLLSVERRIPVEQQWMADECQRMSTALNSAANKLQGHGAHSESLLDLAARAQSAPVLPELPDYETITNTYLDLSLAFTQSFEHLHALAGVGIQEASEELQKLRAYVQLRLERDIAGLGAMEGGLLGRG
;
A
#
# COMPACT_ATOMS: atom_id res chain seq x y z
N MET A 1 19.67 8.55 -20.51
CA MET A 1 19.21 7.85 -19.30
C MET A 1 17.72 7.60 -19.51
N TYR A 2 17.35 6.41 -20.01
CA TYR A 2 15.94 6.04 -20.22
C TYR A 2 15.43 5.37 -18.93
N THR A 3 15.25 6.17 -17.88
CA THR A 3 14.50 5.72 -16.70
C THR A 3 13.02 5.80 -17.05
N ASN A 4 12.26 4.73 -16.79
CA ASN A 4 10.80 4.79 -16.89
C ASN A 4 10.30 5.97 -16.05
N PRO A 5 9.51 6.90 -16.63
CA PRO A 5 9.01 8.04 -15.88
C PRO A 5 8.09 7.56 -14.75
N SER A 6 8.16 8.20 -13.58
CA SER A 6 7.24 7.91 -12.48
C SER A 6 5.79 8.20 -12.88
N SER A 7 4.82 7.54 -12.24
CA SER A 7 3.40 7.80 -12.48
C SER A 7 3.02 9.26 -12.33
N GLN A 8 3.63 9.95 -11.34
CA GLN A 8 3.47 11.40 -11.17
C GLN A 8 3.94 12.17 -12.40
N ARG A 9 5.14 11.86 -12.93
CA ARG A 9 5.68 12.54 -14.11
C ARG A 9 4.84 12.26 -15.36
N VAL A 10 4.33 11.05 -15.51
CA VAL A 10 3.41 10.71 -16.62
C VAL A 10 2.13 11.54 -16.53
N ILE A 11 1.52 11.64 -15.35
CA ILE A 11 0.31 12.44 -15.13
C ILE A 11 0.56 13.92 -15.44
N GLU A 12 1.68 14.47 -14.95
CA GLU A 12 2.09 15.84 -15.24
C GLU A 12 2.21 16.07 -16.75
N CYS A 13 2.94 15.21 -17.47
CA CYS A 13 3.09 15.33 -18.92
C CYS A 13 1.76 15.23 -19.67
N VAL A 14 0.86 14.33 -19.27
CA VAL A 14 -0.46 14.22 -19.89
C VAL A 14 -1.29 15.48 -19.66
N ARG A 15 -1.25 16.05 -18.46
CA ARG A 15 -1.94 17.32 -18.16
C ARG A 15 -1.38 18.49 -18.97
N GLU A 16 -0.06 18.59 -19.07
CA GLU A 16 0.59 19.60 -19.90
C GLU A 16 0.17 19.46 -21.37
N ALA A 17 0.12 18.23 -21.91
CA ALA A 17 -0.31 17.98 -23.27
C ALA A 17 -1.80 18.33 -23.49
N ILE A 18 -2.66 18.07 -22.51
CA ILE A 18 -4.06 18.49 -22.57
C ILE A 18 -4.16 20.02 -22.67
N GLU A 19 -3.42 20.76 -21.85
CA GLU A 19 -3.50 22.22 -21.81
C GLU A 19 -2.84 22.90 -23.01
N LYS A 20 -1.66 22.43 -23.42
CA LYS A 20 -0.82 23.07 -24.45
C LYS A 20 -1.14 22.61 -25.87
N ASP A 21 -1.51 21.35 -26.05
CA ASP A 21 -1.63 20.75 -27.37
C ASP A 21 -3.09 20.44 -27.74
N LEU A 22 -3.89 19.93 -26.79
CA LEU A 22 -5.27 19.53 -27.08
C LEU A 22 -6.24 20.71 -27.03
N VAL A 23 -6.29 21.44 -25.90
CA VAL A 23 -7.28 22.51 -25.67
C VAL A 23 -7.31 23.59 -26.77
N PRO A 24 -6.17 24.05 -27.33
CA PRO A 24 -6.18 25.07 -28.39
C PRO A 24 -6.85 24.63 -29.69
N GLU A 25 -6.81 23.33 -29.99
CA GLU A 25 -7.37 22.76 -31.23
C GLU A 25 -8.88 22.48 -31.10
N LEU A 26 -9.43 22.50 -29.88
CA LEU A 26 -10.85 22.26 -29.63
C LEU A 26 -11.71 23.46 -30.02
N GLN A 27 -12.63 23.23 -30.95
CA GLN A 27 -13.53 24.28 -31.48
C GLN A 27 -14.79 24.48 -30.62
N SER A 28 -15.23 23.44 -29.90
CA SER A 28 -16.44 23.49 -29.06
C SER A 28 -16.10 23.86 -27.62
N GLU A 29 -16.84 24.80 -27.04
CA GLU A 29 -16.75 25.13 -25.61
C GLU A 29 -17.02 23.92 -24.71
N THR A 30 -17.96 23.05 -25.08
CA THR A 30 -18.21 21.80 -24.34
C THR A 30 -16.97 20.90 -24.35
N ALA A 31 -16.30 20.77 -25.49
CA ALA A 31 -15.08 19.96 -25.58
C ALA A 31 -13.94 20.53 -24.73
N LYS A 32 -13.76 21.86 -24.74
CA LYS A 32 -12.77 22.54 -23.89
C LYS A 32 -13.04 22.29 -22.40
N VAL A 33 -14.28 22.42 -21.97
CA VAL A 33 -14.69 22.15 -20.58
C VAL A 33 -14.44 20.68 -20.22
N THR A 34 -14.79 19.73 -21.08
CA THR A 34 -14.51 18.30 -20.84
C THR A 34 -13.01 18.03 -20.70
N ALA A 35 -12.18 18.59 -21.58
CA ALA A 35 -10.72 18.45 -21.48
C ALA A 35 -10.16 19.02 -20.18
N GLN A 36 -10.65 20.18 -19.74
CA GLN A 36 -10.31 20.76 -18.44
C GLN A 36 -10.75 19.88 -17.27
N MET A 37 -11.95 19.29 -17.31
CA MET A 37 -12.42 18.36 -16.29
C MET A 37 -11.52 17.12 -16.18
N ILE A 38 -11.08 16.55 -17.31
CA ILE A 38 -10.11 15.45 -17.34
C ILE A 38 -8.80 15.89 -16.67
N GLY A 39 -8.28 17.08 -17.01
CA GLY A 39 -7.10 17.64 -16.38
C GLY A 39 -7.24 17.79 -14.85
N GLN A 40 -8.41 18.19 -14.37
CA GLN A 40 -8.69 18.27 -12.92
C GLN A 40 -8.78 16.91 -12.25
N MET A 41 -9.37 15.90 -12.92
CA MET A 41 -9.37 14.52 -12.42
C MET A 41 -7.95 13.98 -12.29
N LEU A 42 -7.10 14.22 -13.29
CA LEU A 42 -5.69 13.84 -13.26
C LEU A 42 -4.93 14.54 -12.11
N LEU A 43 -5.17 15.83 -11.88
CA LEU A 43 -4.59 16.57 -10.74
C LEU A 43 -5.03 15.98 -9.39
N SER A 44 -6.28 15.53 -9.29
CA SER A 44 -6.79 14.86 -8.09
C SER A 44 -6.04 13.55 -7.81
N VAL A 45 -5.78 12.75 -8.86
CA VAL A 45 -4.96 11.52 -8.76
C VAL A 45 -3.52 11.86 -8.37
N GLU A 46 -2.92 12.85 -9.01
CA GLU A 46 -1.54 13.29 -8.75
C GLU A 46 -1.32 13.65 -7.27
N ARG A 47 -2.25 14.40 -6.67
CA ARG A 47 -2.20 14.82 -5.26
C ARG A 47 -2.28 13.66 -4.28
N ARG A 48 -2.82 12.51 -4.69
CA ARG A 48 -2.95 11.32 -3.83
C ARG A 48 -1.70 10.48 -3.80
N ILE A 49 -0.89 10.50 -4.85
CA ILE A 49 0.30 9.64 -4.98
C ILE A 49 1.22 9.74 -3.74
N PRO A 50 1.60 10.94 -3.24
CA PRO A 50 2.47 11.04 -2.07
C PRO A 50 1.83 10.48 -0.79
N VAL A 51 0.52 10.68 -0.63
CA VAL A 51 -0.25 10.18 0.52
C VAL A 51 -0.29 8.66 0.51
N GLU A 52 -0.55 8.06 -0.65
CA GLU A 52 -0.56 6.61 -0.82
C GLU A 52 0.83 6.00 -0.61
N GLN A 53 1.90 6.66 -1.07
CA GLN A 53 3.28 6.23 -0.82
C GLN A 53 3.62 6.23 0.67
N GLN A 54 3.22 7.27 1.40
CA GLN A 54 3.40 7.34 2.86
C GLN A 54 2.62 6.23 3.57
N TRP A 55 1.36 5.99 3.19
CA TRP A 55 0.57 4.91 3.77
C TRP A 55 1.18 3.54 3.50
N MET A 56 1.70 3.30 2.29
CA MET A 56 2.40 2.06 1.97
C MET A 56 3.67 1.90 2.80
N ALA A 57 4.41 2.98 3.07
CA ALA A 57 5.61 2.95 3.90
C ALA A 57 5.27 2.58 5.37
N ASP A 58 4.24 3.23 5.93
CA ASP A 58 3.73 2.91 7.26
C ASP A 58 3.26 1.44 7.35
N GLU A 59 2.59 0.95 6.32
CA GLU A 59 2.14 -0.44 6.23
C GLU A 59 3.32 -1.42 6.22
N CYS A 60 4.37 -1.13 5.45
CA CYS A 60 5.59 -1.94 5.44
C CYS A 60 6.21 -2.03 6.83
N GLN A 61 6.30 -0.90 7.54
CA GLN A 61 6.84 -0.86 8.90
C GLN A 61 5.99 -1.68 9.89
N ARG A 62 4.66 -1.59 9.79
CA ARG A 62 3.73 -2.34 10.63
C ARG A 62 3.82 -3.85 10.38
N MET A 63 3.86 -4.27 9.11
CA MET A 63 4.03 -5.68 8.73
C MET A 63 5.36 -6.25 9.26
N SER A 64 6.46 -5.51 9.06
CA SER A 64 7.78 -5.92 9.59
C SER A 64 7.77 -6.04 11.11
N THR A 65 7.18 -5.07 11.81
CA THR A 65 7.05 -5.09 13.28
C THR A 65 6.22 -6.29 13.77
N ALA A 66 5.09 -6.58 13.10
CA ALA A 66 4.23 -7.71 13.44
C ALA A 66 4.93 -9.06 13.24
N LEU A 67 5.63 -9.24 12.11
CA LEU A 67 6.42 -10.44 11.82
C LEU A 67 7.52 -10.66 12.87
N ASN A 68 8.24 -9.60 13.23
CA ASN A 68 9.27 -9.65 14.26
C ASN A 68 8.71 -9.98 15.65
N SER A 69 7.56 -9.40 16.02
CA SER A 69 6.86 -9.73 17.27
C SER A 69 6.50 -11.22 17.35
N ALA A 70 5.88 -11.74 16.28
CA ALA A 70 5.44 -13.13 16.21
C ALA A 70 6.63 -14.09 16.29
N ALA A 71 7.69 -13.85 15.50
CA ALA A 71 8.88 -14.67 15.51
C ALA A 71 9.58 -14.69 16.87
N ASN A 72 9.72 -13.54 17.53
CA ASN A 72 10.38 -13.44 18.84
C ASN A 72 9.62 -14.15 19.96
N LYS A 73 8.29 -14.11 19.95
CA LYS A 73 7.46 -14.77 20.98
C LYS A 73 7.41 -16.27 20.83
N LEU A 74 7.56 -16.76 19.60
CA LEU A 74 7.35 -18.17 19.27
C LEU A 74 8.65 -18.93 19.05
N GLN A 75 9.80 -18.37 19.43
CA GLN A 75 11.10 -19.03 19.26
C GLN A 75 11.16 -20.38 19.98
N GLY A 76 11.81 -21.37 19.33
CA GLY A 76 12.07 -22.68 19.93
C GLY A 76 10.93 -23.69 19.84
N HIS A 77 9.83 -23.35 19.15
CA HIS A 77 8.67 -24.23 18.98
C HIS A 77 8.71 -25.08 17.69
N GLY A 78 9.90 -25.48 17.24
CA GLY A 78 10.11 -26.37 16.08
C GLY A 78 10.08 -25.68 14.72
N ALA A 79 9.90 -26.46 13.64
CA ALA A 79 10.10 -25.98 12.27
C ALA A 79 9.23 -24.78 11.87
N HIS A 80 8.00 -24.67 12.38
CA HIS A 80 7.13 -23.52 12.11
C HIS A 80 7.62 -22.24 12.81
N SER A 81 8.25 -22.37 13.97
CA SER A 81 8.91 -21.26 14.66
C SER A 81 10.14 -20.78 13.88
N GLU A 82 10.96 -21.72 13.40
CA GLU A 82 12.11 -21.42 12.54
C GLU A 82 11.68 -20.73 11.24
N SER A 83 10.59 -21.19 10.63
CA SER A 83 10.03 -20.55 9.43
C SER A 83 9.56 -19.11 9.71
N LEU A 84 8.97 -18.84 10.89
CA LEU A 84 8.62 -17.47 11.29
C LEU A 84 9.85 -16.60 11.51
N LEU A 85 10.95 -17.16 12.04
CA LEU A 85 12.22 -16.45 12.18
C LEU A 85 12.81 -16.09 10.81
N ASP A 86 12.75 -17.00 9.84
CA ASP A 86 13.20 -16.73 8.47
C ASP A 86 12.39 -15.62 7.80
N LEU A 87 11.05 -15.65 7.96
CA LEU A 87 10.17 -14.60 7.46
C LEU A 87 10.45 -13.24 8.13
N ALA A 88 10.71 -13.23 9.43
CA ALA A 88 11.10 -12.03 10.17
C ALA A 88 12.47 -11.49 9.72
N ALA A 89 13.46 -12.37 9.50
CA ALA A 89 14.77 -11.99 8.99
C ALA A 89 14.68 -11.38 7.58
N ARG A 90 13.85 -11.96 6.69
CA ARG A 90 13.54 -11.38 5.38
C ARG A 90 12.93 -9.98 5.52
N ALA A 91 11.95 -9.82 6.43
CA ALA A 91 11.32 -8.54 6.67
C ALA A 91 12.27 -7.47 7.26
N GLN A 92 13.29 -7.88 8.03
CA GLN A 92 14.35 -6.98 8.53
C GLN A 92 15.37 -6.60 7.45
N SER A 93 15.57 -7.47 6.45
CA SER A 93 16.46 -7.18 5.33
C SER A 93 15.88 -6.18 4.32
N ALA A 94 14.58 -5.86 4.45
CA ALA A 94 13.92 -4.86 3.64
C ALA A 94 14.61 -3.48 3.79
N PRO A 95 14.71 -2.69 2.71
CA PRO A 95 15.35 -1.39 2.76
C PRO A 95 14.59 -0.45 3.70
N VAL A 96 15.32 0.40 4.43
CA VAL A 96 14.71 1.49 5.20
C VAL A 96 14.10 2.48 4.20
N LEU A 97 12.78 2.62 4.26
CA LEU A 97 12.03 3.49 3.37
C LEU A 97 12.18 4.95 3.84
N PRO A 98 12.55 5.89 2.96
CA PRO A 98 12.53 7.32 3.29
C PRO A 98 11.09 7.83 3.45
N GLU A 99 10.92 9.07 3.93
CA GLU A 99 9.59 9.70 4.16
C GLU A 99 8.72 9.74 2.90
N LEU A 100 9.34 9.91 1.72
CA LEU A 100 8.69 9.75 0.43
C LEU A 100 9.48 8.76 -0.42
N PRO A 101 9.17 7.45 -0.36
CA PRO A 101 9.87 6.44 -1.13
C PRO A 101 9.52 6.54 -2.62
N ASP A 102 10.46 6.17 -3.49
CA ASP A 102 10.15 6.03 -4.90
C ASP A 102 9.14 4.88 -5.11
N TYR A 103 8.32 5.00 -6.17
CA TYR A 103 7.19 4.09 -6.39
C TYR A 103 7.64 2.63 -6.61
N GLU A 104 8.75 2.41 -7.30
CA GLU A 104 9.24 1.07 -7.59
C GLU A 104 9.72 0.37 -6.32
N THR A 105 10.54 1.05 -5.52
CA THR A 105 11.04 0.53 -4.24
C THR A 105 9.90 0.25 -3.27
N ILE A 106 8.93 1.17 -3.12
CA ILE A 106 7.84 0.96 -2.17
C ILE A 106 6.92 -0.18 -2.63
N THR A 107 6.58 -0.27 -3.91
CA THR A 107 5.74 -1.37 -4.42
C THR A 107 6.43 -2.71 -4.24
N ASN A 108 7.70 -2.84 -4.59
CA ASN A 108 8.43 -4.09 -4.44
C ASN A 108 8.56 -4.50 -2.97
N THR A 109 8.92 -3.57 -2.09
CA THR A 109 9.02 -3.81 -0.63
C THR A 109 7.68 -4.21 -0.05
N TYR A 110 6.60 -3.52 -0.44
CA TYR A 110 5.25 -3.79 0.02
C TYR A 110 4.75 -5.18 -0.40
N LEU A 111 5.00 -5.58 -1.65
CA LEU A 111 4.62 -6.90 -2.16
C LEU A 111 5.38 -8.00 -1.43
N ASP A 112 6.69 -7.81 -1.22
CA ASP A 112 7.54 -8.77 -0.52
C ASP A 112 7.08 -9.00 0.93
N LEU A 113 6.85 -7.90 1.66
CA LEU A 113 6.36 -7.95 3.04
C LEU A 113 4.93 -8.48 3.13
N SER A 114 4.05 -8.14 2.18
CA SER A 114 2.68 -8.67 2.14
C SER A 114 2.66 -10.18 1.94
N LEU A 115 3.57 -10.71 1.11
CA LEU A 115 3.74 -12.14 0.91
C LEU A 115 4.22 -12.82 2.19
N ALA A 116 5.28 -12.30 2.81
CA ALA A 116 5.82 -12.84 4.07
C ALA A 116 4.78 -12.79 5.20
N PHE A 117 4.03 -11.67 5.30
CA PHE A 117 2.94 -11.51 6.24
C PHE A 117 1.84 -12.55 6.02
N THR A 118 1.45 -12.80 4.76
CA THR A 118 0.45 -13.83 4.44
C THR A 118 0.96 -15.24 4.78
N GLN A 119 2.21 -15.56 4.48
CA GLN A 119 2.83 -16.85 4.79
C GLN A 119 2.88 -17.12 6.30
N SER A 120 3.06 -16.08 7.12
CA SER A 120 3.09 -16.23 8.58
C SER A 120 1.81 -16.82 9.17
N PHE A 121 0.65 -16.61 8.54
CA PHE A 121 -0.63 -17.16 9.02
C PHE A 121 -0.61 -18.67 9.07
N GLU A 122 -0.03 -19.34 8.07
CA GLU A 122 0.06 -20.80 8.03
C GLU A 122 0.84 -21.34 9.23
N HIS A 123 2.01 -20.75 9.51
CA HIS A 123 2.86 -21.17 10.61
C HIS A 123 2.24 -20.87 11.98
N LEU A 124 1.64 -19.70 12.13
CA LEU A 124 0.90 -19.35 13.35
C LEU A 124 -0.28 -20.29 13.59
N HIS A 125 -0.99 -20.67 12.52
CA HIS A 125 -2.07 -21.64 12.59
C HIS A 125 -1.59 -23.03 13.02
N ALA A 126 -0.48 -23.49 12.45
CA ALA A 126 0.08 -24.79 12.81
C ALA A 126 0.53 -24.83 14.28
N LEU A 127 1.20 -23.77 14.76
CA LEU A 127 1.63 -23.63 16.15
C LEU A 127 0.43 -23.54 17.12
N ALA A 128 -0.61 -22.80 16.75
CA ALA A 128 -1.85 -22.76 17.52
C ALA A 128 -2.55 -24.13 17.57
N GLY A 129 -2.52 -24.88 16.47
CA GLY A 129 -3.11 -26.21 16.36
C GLY A 129 -2.47 -27.26 17.28
N VAL A 130 -1.20 -27.09 17.62
CA VAL A 130 -0.50 -27.94 18.61
C VAL A 130 -0.62 -27.42 20.05
N GLY A 131 -1.42 -26.38 20.27
CA GLY A 131 -1.76 -25.87 21.61
C GLY A 131 -0.87 -24.77 22.16
N ILE A 132 -0.02 -24.14 21.33
CA ILE A 132 0.79 -22.99 21.77
C ILE A 132 -0.13 -21.75 21.86
N GLN A 133 -0.35 -21.27 23.09
CA GLN A 133 -1.29 -20.19 23.36
C GLN A 133 -0.85 -18.87 22.72
N GLU A 134 0.44 -18.56 22.81
CA GLU A 134 1.06 -17.35 22.25
C GLU A 134 0.82 -17.26 20.74
N ALA A 135 0.80 -18.40 20.04
CA ALA A 135 0.54 -18.44 18.59
C ALA A 135 -0.90 -18.06 18.28
N SER A 136 -1.86 -18.49 19.11
CA SER A 136 -3.27 -18.10 18.99
C SER A 136 -3.46 -16.61 19.22
N GLU A 137 -2.75 -16.04 20.20
CA GLU A 137 -2.79 -14.61 20.52
C GLU A 137 -2.21 -13.76 19.39
N GLU A 138 -1.03 -14.12 18.86
CA GLU A 138 -0.43 -13.41 17.72
C GLU A 138 -1.28 -13.56 16.45
N LEU A 139 -1.84 -14.74 16.20
CA LEU A 139 -2.76 -14.95 15.08
C LEU A 139 -3.99 -14.03 15.16
N GLN A 140 -4.57 -13.84 16.35
CA GLN A 140 -5.67 -12.89 16.55
C GLN A 140 -5.23 -11.44 16.30
N LYS A 141 -4.04 -11.04 16.76
CA LYS A 141 -3.49 -9.70 16.51
C LYS A 141 -3.30 -9.43 15.01
N LEU A 142 -2.74 -10.38 14.28
CA LEU A 142 -2.53 -10.24 12.84
C LEU A 142 -3.86 -10.17 12.08
N ARG A 143 -4.89 -10.92 12.51
CA ARG A 143 -6.25 -10.81 11.92
C ARG A 143 -6.89 -9.46 12.21
N ALA A 144 -6.79 -8.97 13.44
CA ALA A 144 -7.29 -7.64 13.80
C ALA A 144 -6.61 -6.55 12.97
N TYR A 145 -5.31 -6.70 12.70
CA TYR A 145 -4.58 -5.82 11.82
C TYR A 145 -5.10 -5.84 10.36
N VAL A 146 -5.34 -7.03 9.80
CA VAL A 146 -5.95 -7.16 8.45
C VAL A 146 -7.33 -6.51 8.39
N GLN A 147 -8.14 -6.67 9.45
CA GLN A 147 -9.45 -6.04 9.53
C GLN A 147 -9.36 -4.51 9.50
N LEU A 148 -8.45 -3.91 10.29
CA LEU A 148 -8.21 -2.46 10.27
C LEU A 148 -7.76 -1.97 8.90
N ARG A 149 -6.91 -2.74 8.22
CA ARG A 149 -6.48 -2.43 6.85
C ARG A 149 -7.65 -2.44 5.87
N LEU A 150 -8.50 -3.46 5.93
CA LEU A 150 -9.70 -3.55 5.08
C LEU A 150 -10.66 -2.37 5.33
N GLU A 151 -10.89 -2.02 6.59
CA GLU A 151 -11.72 -0.87 6.97
C GLU A 151 -11.15 0.45 6.43
N ARG A 152 -9.83 0.64 6.53
CA ARG A 152 -9.15 1.80 5.94
C ARG A 152 -9.32 1.85 4.43
N ASP A 153 -9.10 0.72 3.74
CA ASP A 153 -9.19 0.66 2.28
C ASP A 153 -10.64 0.93 1.82
N ILE A 154 -11.65 0.40 2.53
CA ILE A 154 -13.07 0.70 2.30
C ILE A 154 -13.39 2.17 2.58
N ALA A 155 -12.90 2.75 3.68
CA ALA A 155 -13.10 4.15 4.01
C ALA A 155 -12.45 5.08 2.98
N GLY A 156 -11.28 4.70 2.45
CA GLY A 156 -10.61 5.41 1.35
C GLY A 156 -11.44 5.41 0.06
N LEU A 157 -12.16 4.32 -0.22
CA LEU A 157 -13.13 4.22 -1.32
C LEU A 157 -14.42 5.02 -1.04
N GLY A 158 -14.94 4.97 0.19
CA GLY A 158 -16.18 5.64 0.59
C GLY A 158 -16.05 7.16 0.78
N ALA A 159 -14.89 7.65 1.19
CA ALA A 159 -14.58 9.09 1.22
C ALA A 159 -14.61 9.73 -0.18
N MET A 160 -14.64 8.93 -1.26
CA MET A 160 -14.81 9.41 -2.63
C MET A 160 -16.27 9.78 -2.96
N GLU A 161 -17.27 9.27 -2.23
CA GLU A 161 -18.68 9.65 -2.46
C GLU A 161 -19.02 11.02 -1.87
N GLY A 162 -18.35 11.44 -0.79
CA GLY A 162 -18.57 12.73 -0.12
C GLY A 162 -18.03 13.95 -0.88
N GLY A 163 -17.27 13.76 -1.97
CA GLY A 163 -16.78 14.84 -2.84
C GLY A 163 -17.72 15.21 -3.99
N LEU A 164 -18.68 14.33 -4.32
CA LEU A 164 -19.63 14.52 -5.43
C LEU A 164 -21.10 14.42 -5.01
N LEU A 165 -21.40 13.99 -3.79
CA LEU A 165 -22.77 13.96 -3.24
C LEU A 165 -22.86 14.90 -2.04
N GLY A 166 -23.34 16.13 -2.24
CA GLY A 166 -23.75 16.99 -1.12
C GLY A 166 -23.57 18.50 -1.23
N ARG A 167 -23.91 19.12 -2.37
CA ARG A 167 -24.57 20.44 -2.33
C ARG A 167 -25.99 20.25 -2.85
N GLY A 168 -26.86 19.84 -1.93
CA GLY A 168 -28.31 19.97 -1.97
C GLY A 168 -28.75 20.59 -0.67
#